data_AF-A0A960DSW8-F1
#
_entry.id   AF-A0A960DSW8-F1
#
_cell.length_a   1.000
_cell.length_b   1.000
_cell.length_c   1.000
_cell.angle_alpha   90.00
_cell.angle_beta   90.00
_cell.angle_gamma   90.00
#
_symmetry.space_group_name_H-M   'P 1'
#
loop_
_entity.id
_entity.type
_entity.pdbx_description
1 polymer ?
#
loop_
_entity_poly.entity_id
_entity_poly.type
_entity_poly.pdbx_seq_one_letter_code
_entity_poly.pdbx_strand_id
1 'polypeptide(L)'
;DYTTLRDGYVARAAAVLREIEDGKRHLPARPARPWWRRLVLPVGVLAVGVLLGVAVAQYAGQRLPGQSLTGGQTPDAVSAALSEARQALQTGDLMSAAEKFKHVLELEPSNLEAQTYGSWLQVLVGSQGSDAELMATGVAGLEEAAAADPTYADPVCLLAVARGRFLSPPDADGAKEAGERCLAADPPADMVPMIQGMLDSL
;
A
#
# COMPACT_ATOMS: atom_id res chain seq x y z
N ASP A 1 79.27 -37.74 -34.55
CA ASP A 1 78.86 -39.11 -34.22
C ASP A 1 77.33 -39.21 -34.24
N TYR A 2 76.74 -39.46 -35.41
CA TYR A 2 75.29 -39.36 -35.66
C TYR A 2 74.56 -40.70 -35.44
N THR A 3 75.23 -41.80 -35.74
CA THR A 3 74.70 -43.17 -35.63
C THR A 3 74.37 -43.51 -34.18
N THR A 4 75.26 -43.15 -33.24
CA THR A 4 75.11 -43.40 -31.81
C THR A 4 73.91 -42.66 -31.20
N LEU A 5 73.62 -41.44 -31.66
CA LEU A 5 72.44 -40.67 -31.23
C LEU A 5 71.15 -41.23 -31.83
N ARG A 6 71.18 -41.64 -33.12
CA ARG A 6 70.02 -42.23 -33.80
C ARG A 6 69.61 -43.55 -33.14
N ASP A 7 70.57 -44.42 -32.86
CA ASP A 7 70.32 -45.75 -32.29
C ASP A 7 69.75 -45.64 -30.87
N GLY A 8 70.20 -44.65 -30.08
CA GLY A 8 69.62 -44.34 -28.77
C GLY A 8 68.20 -43.78 -28.81
N TYR A 9 67.80 -43.10 -29.89
CA TYR A 9 66.41 -42.67 -30.11
C TYR A 9 65.53 -43.84 -30.57
N VAL A 10 66.02 -44.66 -31.50
CA VAL A 10 65.29 -45.82 -32.02
C VAL A 10 65.04 -46.85 -30.92
N ALA A 11 66.03 -47.12 -30.06
CA ALA A 11 65.87 -48.05 -28.94
C ALA A 11 64.79 -47.59 -27.94
N ARG A 12 64.74 -46.29 -27.63
CA ARG A 12 63.72 -45.72 -26.72
C ARG A 12 62.33 -45.68 -27.37
N ALA A 13 62.23 -45.34 -28.65
CA ALA A 13 60.95 -45.38 -29.36
C ALA A 13 60.40 -46.82 -29.45
N ALA A 14 61.25 -47.80 -29.72
CA ALA A 14 60.87 -49.21 -29.75
C ALA A 14 60.44 -49.74 -28.36
N ALA A 15 61.07 -49.26 -27.28
CA ALA A 15 60.65 -49.60 -25.92
C ALA A 15 59.24 -49.08 -25.61
N VAL A 16 58.95 -47.82 -25.95
CA VAL A 16 57.62 -47.22 -25.74
C VAL A 16 56.53 -47.90 -26.56
N LEU A 17 56.84 -48.28 -27.81
CA LEU A 17 55.89 -49.01 -28.66
C LEU A 17 55.56 -50.39 -28.09
N ARG A 18 56.57 -51.14 -27.61
CA ARG A 18 56.31 -52.43 -26.93
C ARG A 18 55.51 -52.28 -25.65
N GLU A 19 55.72 -51.21 -24.88
CA GLU A 19 54.95 -50.95 -23.65
C GLU A 19 53.46 -50.68 -23.93
N ILE A 20 53.16 -50.08 -25.09
CA ILE A 20 51.78 -49.82 -25.56
C ILE A 20 51.16 -51.10 -26.11
N GLU A 21 51.92 -51.89 -26.87
CA GLU A 21 51.50 -53.15 -27.47
C GLU A 21 51.27 -54.25 -26.42
N ASP A 22 52.08 -54.25 -25.34
CA ASP A 22 51.90 -55.09 -24.14
C ASP A 22 50.64 -54.74 -23.33
N GLY A 23 49.93 -53.65 -23.66
CA GLY A 23 48.62 -53.33 -23.06
C GLY A 23 48.65 -53.03 -21.55
N LYS A 24 49.82 -52.73 -20.97
CA LYS A 24 50.04 -52.57 -19.51
C LYS A 24 49.46 -51.28 -18.92
N ARG A 25 48.80 -50.43 -19.71
CA ARG A 25 48.10 -49.24 -19.19
C ARG A 25 46.66 -49.58 -18.82
N HIS A 26 46.50 -50.20 -17.66
CA HIS A 26 45.21 -50.22 -16.97
C HIS A 26 45.06 -48.88 -16.24
N LEU A 27 44.30 -47.94 -16.80
CA LEU A 27 43.90 -46.75 -16.06
C LEU A 27 43.02 -47.19 -14.88
N PRO A 28 43.26 -46.72 -13.65
CA PRO A 28 42.40 -47.07 -12.52
C PRO A 28 40.97 -46.61 -12.82
N ALA A 29 40.00 -47.51 -12.67
CA ALA A 29 38.60 -47.20 -12.89
C ALA A 29 38.19 -46.03 -11.98
N ARG A 30 37.63 -44.98 -12.58
CA ARG A 30 37.17 -43.79 -11.84
C ARG A 30 36.10 -44.25 -10.84
N PRO A 31 36.23 -43.96 -9.53
CA PRO A 31 35.28 -44.47 -8.54
C PRO A 31 33.88 -43.94 -8.89
N ALA A 32 32.91 -44.86 -9.02
CA ALA A 32 31.53 -44.53 -9.33
C ALA A 32 30.95 -43.70 -8.17
N ARG A 33 30.89 -42.38 -8.36
CA ARG A 33 30.30 -41.48 -7.37
C ARG A 33 28.80 -41.75 -7.31
N PRO A 34 28.24 -42.07 -6.14
CA PRO A 34 26.90 -42.62 -6.09
C PRO A 34 25.87 -41.55 -6.45
N TRP A 35 25.03 -41.86 -7.43
CA TRP A 35 24.07 -40.95 -8.06
C TRP A 35 23.07 -40.32 -7.07
N TRP A 36 22.78 -41.01 -5.96
CA TRP A 36 21.92 -40.47 -4.89
C TRP A 36 22.47 -39.19 -4.26
N ARG A 37 23.81 -39.03 -4.16
CA ARG A 37 24.44 -37.79 -3.65
C ARG A 37 24.20 -36.58 -4.56
N ARG A 38 23.86 -36.79 -5.85
CA ARG A 38 23.51 -35.70 -6.77
C ARG A 38 22.07 -35.21 -6.57
N LEU A 39 21.22 -36.00 -5.93
CA LEU A 39 19.82 -35.66 -5.64
C LEU A 39 19.64 -35.01 -4.25
N VAL A 40 20.56 -35.25 -3.31
CA VAL A 40 20.47 -34.67 -1.95
C VAL A 40 20.49 -33.15 -1.95
N LEU A 41 21.31 -32.53 -2.81
CA LEU A 41 21.43 -31.07 -2.90
C LEU A 41 20.14 -30.38 -3.38
N PRO A 42 19.54 -30.71 -4.55
CA PRO A 42 18.32 -30.04 -5.00
C PRO A 42 17.11 -30.34 -4.09
N VAL A 43 17.01 -31.56 -3.54
CA VAL A 43 15.93 -31.92 -2.62
C VAL A 43 16.04 -31.17 -1.30
N GLY A 44 17.26 -31.00 -0.78
CA GLY A 44 17.50 -30.21 0.44
C GLY A 44 17.11 -28.74 0.27
N VAL A 45 17.46 -28.10 -0.85
CA VAL A 45 17.10 -26.70 -1.13
C VAL A 45 15.59 -26.51 -1.25
N LEU A 46 14.89 -27.42 -1.95
CA LEU A 46 13.43 -27.40 -2.05
C LEU A 46 12.76 -27.55 -0.69
N ALA A 47 13.24 -28.49 0.14
CA ALA A 47 12.70 -28.70 1.48
C ALA A 47 12.87 -27.47 2.38
N VAL A 48 14.04 -26.81 2.34
CA VAL A 48 14.28 -25.58 3.09
C VAL A 48 13.40 -24.43 2.59
N GLY A 49 13.25 -24.28 1.28
CA GLY A 49 12.37 -23.25 0.69
C GLY A 49 10.91 -23.43 1.08
N VAL A 50 10.40 -24.67 1.06
CA VAL A 50 9.03 -24.98 1.51
C VAL A 50 8.87 -24.75 3.01
N LEU A 51 9.84 -25.18 3.82
CA LEU A 51 9.81 -24.96 5.28
C LEU A 51 9.82 -23.47 5.63
N LEU A 52 10.67 -22.68 4.96
CA LEU A 52 10.71 -21.23 5.15
C LEU A 52 9.43 -20.57 4.63
N GLY A 53 8.90 -20.99 3.48
CA GLY A 53 7.64 -20.47 2.95
C GLY A 53 6.45 -20.74 3.87
N VAL A 54 6.36 -21.95 4.43
CA VAL A 54 5.33 -22.32 5.41
C VAL A 54 5.53 -21.57 6.72
N ALA A 55 6.76 -21.44 7.22
CA ALA A 55 7.05 -20.65 8.41
C ALA A 55 6.64 -19.18 8.20
N VAL A 56 7.04 -18.57 7.09
CA VAL A 56 6.63 -17.20 6.76
C VAL A 56 5.12 -17.09 6.63
N ALA A 57 4.41 -18.03 6.01
CA ALA A 57 2.94 -18.01 5.94
C ALA A 57 2.27 -18.12 7.32
N GLN A 58 2.82 -18.94 8.23
CA GLN A 58 2.32 -19.10 9.59
C GLN A 58 2.61 -17.87 10.47
N TYR A 59 3.77 -17.23 10.30
CA TYR A 59 4.15 -16.03 11.07
C TYR A 59 3.66 -14.71 10.46
N ALA A 60 3.37 -14.67 9.16
CA ALA A 60 2.82 -13.50 8.48
C ALA A 60 1.28 -13.41 8.58
N GLY A 61 0.61 -14.46 9.08
CA GLY A 61 -0.84 -14.57 9.12
C GLY A 61 -1.54 -14.04 10.38
N GLN A 62 -0.81 -13.64 11.43
CA GLN A 62 -1.42 -13.11 12.67
C GLN A 62 -0.57 -11.97 13.25
N ARG A 63 -0.86 -10.73 12.87
CA ARG A 63 -0.54 -9.57 13.71
C ARG A 63 -1.68 -9.41 14.71
N LEU A 64 -1.42 -9.64 16.00
CA LEU A 64 -2.38 -9.27 17.05
C LEU A 64 -2.48 -7.73 17.09
N PRO A 65 -3.69 -7.15 17.00
CA PRO A 65 -3.87 -5.72 17.15
C PRO A 65 -3.51 -5.27 18.57
N GLY A 66 -2.67 -4.23 18.71
CA GLY A 66 -2.50 -3.50 19.97
C GLY A 66 -1.12 -3.45 20.64
N GLN A 67 -0.01 -3.78 19.97
CA GLN A 67 1.33 -3.52 20.56
C GLN A 67 2.24 -2.70 19.63
N SER A 68 2.36 -1.41 19.92
CA SER A 68 3.56 -0.65 19.59
C SER A 68 4.30 -0.26 20.86
N LEU A 69 5.63 -0.27 20.77
CA LEU A 69 6.60 -0.11 21.85
C LEU A 69 6.94 1.36 22.17
N THR A 70 6.25 2.33 21.57
CA THR A 70 6.52 3.76 21.75
C THR A 70 5.19 4.45 22.06
N GLY A 71 5.13 5.21 23.15
CA GLY A 71 3.91 5.85 23.70
C GLY A 71 3.29 6.96 22.85
N GLY A 72 3.00 6.67 21.59
CA GLY A 72 2.08 7.38 20.72
C GLY A 72 1.03 6.39 20.21
N GLN A 73 -0.13 6.90 19.85
CA GLN A 73 -1.19 6.06 19.30
C GLN A 73 -0.70 5.42 18.00
N THR A 74 -0.90 4.12 17.82
CA THR A 74 -0.31 3.41 16.69
C THR A 74 -0.92 3.93 15.39
N PRO A 75 -0.13 4.24 14.33
CA PRO A 75 -0.67 4.56 13.01
C PRO A 75 -1.71 3.54 12.51
N ASP A 76 -1.59 2.28 12.95
CA ASP A 76 -2.54 1.21 12.70
C ASP A 76 -3.94 1.50 13.26
N ALA A 77 -4.06 2.16 14.41
CA ALA A 77 -5.33 2.47 15.08
C ALA A 77 -6.08 3.60 14.38
N VAL A 78 -5.38 4.69 14.04
CA VAL A 78 -5.95 5.80 13.26
C VAL A 78 -6.40 5.31 11.89
N SER A 79 -5.55 4.53 11.21
CA SER A 79 -5.88 3.97 9.88
C SER A 79 -7.09 3.04 9.93
N ALA A 80 -7.20 2.19 10.96
CA ALA A 80 -8.36 1.34 11.17
C ALA A 80 -9.63 2.18 11.42
N ALA A 81 -9.56 3.16 12.33
CA ALA A 81 -10.69 4.03 12.66
C ALA A 81 -11.18 4.83 11.43
N LEU A 82 -10.26 5.38 10.62
CA LEU A 82 -10.59 6.05 9.35
C LEU A 82 -11.24 5.11 8.35
N SER A 83 -10.75 3.87 8.24
CA SER A 83 -11.35 2.86 7.35
C SER A 83 -12.79 2.53 7.76
N GLU A 84 -13.05 2.38 9.06
CA GLU A 84 -14.40 2.14 9.56
C GLU A 84 -15.30 3.37 9.36
N ALA A 85 -14.79 4.58 9.58
CA ALA A 85 -15.53 5.83 9.39
C ALA A 85 -15.98 6.00 7.94
N ARG A 86 -15.08 5.79 6.98
CA ARG A 86 -15.40 5.81 5.55
C ARG A 86 -16.40 4.73 5.17
N GLN A 87 -16.27 3.53 5.72
CA GLN A 87 -17.23 2.46 5.46
C GLN A 87 -18.64 2.85 5.92
N ALA A 88 -18.78 3.39 7.13
CA ALA A 88 -20.07 3.85 7.64
C ALA A 88 -20.67 4.98 6.79
N LEU A 89 -19.83 5.92 6.34
CA LEU A 89 -20.24 7.00 5.43
C LEU A 89 -20.72 6.43 4.08
N GLN A 90 -20.00 5.48 3.50
CA GLN A 90 -20.36 4.84 2.23
C GLN A 90 -21.68 4.06 2.32
N THR A 91 -21.99 3.47 3.47
CA THR A 91 -23.27 2.77 3.70
C THR A 91 -24.42 3.71 4.07
N GLY A 92 -24.15 5.01 4.22
CA GLY A 92 -25.15 6.02 4.59
C GLY A 92 -25.54 6.02 6.08
N ASP A 93 -24.78 5.32 6.93
CA ASP A 93 -24.98 5.35 8.37
C ASP A 93 -24.30 6.58 8.97
N LEU A 94 -24.98 7.73 8.87
CA LEU A 94 -24.40 9.03 9.23
C LEU A 94 -24.05 9.13 10.71
N MET A 95 -24.84 8.49 11.59
CA MET A 95 -24.58 8.49 13.03
C MET A 95 -23.35 7.67 13.35
N SER A 96 -23.25 6.45 12.81
CA SER A 96 -22.05 5.63 12.99
C SER A 96 -20.81 6.30 12.39
N ALA A 97 -20.93 6.93 11.22
CA ALA A 97 -19.84 7.67 10.60
C ALA A 97 -19.38 8.83 11.49
N ALA A 98 -20.30 9.59 12.08
CA ALA A 98 -19.97 10.75 12.93
C ALA A 98 -19.23 10.31 14.20
N GLU A 99 -19.68 9.23 14.85
CA GLU A 99 -18.99 8.66 16.01
C GLU A 99 -17.58 8.17 15.65
N LYS A 100 -17.41 7.54 14.49
CA LYS A 100 -16.11 7.01 14.05
C LYS A 100 -15.13 8.11 13.65
N PHE A 101 -15.56 9.14 12.93
CA PHE A 101 -14.71 10.30 12.66
C PHE A 101 -14.37 11.08 13.93
N LYS A 102 -15.31 11.20 14.88
CA LYS A 102 -15.01 11.75 16.21
C LYS A 102 -13.93 10.92 16.92
N HIS A 103 -14.02 9.60 16.88
CA HIS A 103 -12.99 8.74 17.45
C HIS A 103 -11.63 8.98 16.78
N VAL A 104 -11.57 9.14 15.45
CA VAL A 104 -10.33 9.53 14.77
C VAL A 104 -9.77 10.83 15.33
N LEU A 105 -10.60 11.85 15.59
CA LEU A 105 -10.16 13.13 16.18
C LEU A 105 -9.71 13.02 17.64
N GLU A 106 -10.26 12.08 18.41
CA GLU A 106 -9.75 11.75 19.75
C GLU A 106 -8.35 11.10 19.66
N LEU A 107 -8.11 10.33 18.59
CA LEU A 107 -6.84 9.68 18.36
C LEU A 107 -5.78 10.65 17.78
N GLU A 108 -6.18 11.45 16.80
CA GLU A 108 -5.37 12.41 16.07
C GLU A 108 -6.19 13.69 15.82
N PRO A 109 -6.11 14.69 16.72
CA PRO A 109 -6.91 15.91 16.61
C PRO A 109 -6.67 16.74 15.34
N SER A 110 -5.49 16.63 14.76
CA SER A 110 -5.09 17.32 13.52
C SER A 110 -5.45 16.55 12.24
N ASN A 111 -6.16 15.42 12.34
CA ASN A 111 -6.50 14.62 11.18
C ASN A 111 -7.51 15.34 10.28
N LEU A 112 -7.03 15.84 9.13
CA LEU A 112 -7.81 16.71 8.26
C LEU A 112 -8.98 15.99 7.57
N GLU A 113 -8.83 14.69 7.26
CA GLU A 113 -9.91 13.87 6.72
C GLU A 113 -11.07 13.80 7.73
N ALA A 114 -10.77 13.51 9.00
CA ALA A 114 -11.78 13.42 10.05
C ALA A 114 -12.43 14.77 10.39
N GLN A 115 -11.67 15.87 10.36
CA GLN A 115 -12.24 17.22 10.50
C GLN A 115 -13.23 17.50 9.36
N THR A 116 -12.81 17.26 8.12
CA THR A 116 -13.62 17.51 6.91
C THR A 116 -14.92 16.71 6.93
N TYR A 117 -14.83 15.39 7.06
CA TYR A 117 -16.01 14.53 6.99
C TYR A 117 -16.86 14.59 8.26
N GLY A 118 -16.27 14.85 9.43
CA GLY A 118 -17.00 15.14 10.66
C GLY A 118 -17.86 16.40 10.51
N SER A 119 -17.31 17.49 9.97
CA SER A 119 -18.04 18.72 9.69
C SER A 119 -19.12 18.54 8.62
N TRP A 120 -18.84 17.78 7.56
CA TRP A 120 -19.86 17.44 6.57
C TRP A 120 -21.04 16.67 7.16
N LEU A 121 -20.76 15.71 8.05
CA LEU A 121 -21.81 14.98 8.76
C LEU A 121 -22.66 15.90 9.65
N GLN A 122 -22.07 16.92 10.28
CA GLN A 122 -22.85 17.93 11.01
C GLN A 122 -23.78 18.73 10.07
N VAL A 123 -23.35 19.06 8.84
CA VAL A 123 -24.23 19.68 7.83
C VAL A 123 -25.40 18.75 7.48
N LEU A 124 -25.11 17.48 7.18
CA LEU A 124 -26.13 16.49 6.80
C LEU A 124 -27.14 16.21 7.93
N VAL A 125 -26.63 16.03 9.15
CA VAL A 125 -27.45 15.71 10.32
C VAL A 125 -28.25 16.94 10.76
N GLY A 126 -27.61 18.11 10.79
CA GLY A 126 -28.28 19.38 11.09
C GLY A 126 -29.41 19.66 10.10
N SER A 127 -29.20 19.41 8.82
CA SER A 127 -30.24 19.52 7.80
C SER A 127 -31.41 18.55 8.02
N GLN A 128 -31.15 17.26 8.25
CA GLN A 128 -32.21 16.27 8.50
C GLN A 128 -32.99 16.56 9.79
N GLY A 129 -32.30 17.05 10.82
CA GLY A 129 -32.90 17.40 12.10
C GLY A 129 -33.55 18.79 12.15
N SER A 130 -33.41 19.60 11.09
CA SER A 130 -33.75 21.04 11.11
C SER A 130 -33.02 21.81 12.24
N ASP A 131 -31.81 21.39 12.57
CA ASP A 131 -30.92 22.01 13.55
C ASP A 131 -29.93 22.94 12.83
N ALA A 132 -30.30 24.22 12.80
CA ALA A 132 -29.52 25.25 12.14
C ALA A 132 -28.18 25.53 12.82
N GLU A 133 -28.07 25.32 14.13
CA GLU A 133 -26.84 25.55 14.89
C GLU A 133 -25.81 24.46 14.57
N LEU A 134 -26.24 23.19 14.56
CA LEU A 134 -25.39 22.08 14.15
C LEU A 134 -24.93 22.22 12.70
N MET A 135 -25.83 22.63 11.81
CA MET A 135 -25.49 22.88 10.40
C MET A 135 -24.48 24.01 10.26
N ALA A 136 -24.66 25.12 10.98
CA ALA A 136 -23.71 26.24 10.97
C ALA A 136 -22.34 25.84 11.52
N THR A 137 -22.31 25.00 12.56
CA THR A 137 -21.06 24.43 13.09
C THR A 137 -20.35 23.58 12.04
N GLY A 138 -21.10 22.76 11.29
CA GLY A 138 -20.57 21.97 10.18
C GLY A 138 -20.00 22.85 9.06
N VAL A 139 -20.69 23.92 8.67
CA VAL A 139 -20.20 24.86 7.64
C VAL A 139 -18.91 25.55 8.10
N ALA A 140 -18.86 26.05 9.34
CA ALA A 140 -17.66 26.68 9.88
C ALA A 140 -16.46 25.71 9.96
N GLY A 141 -16.70 24.45 10.31
CA GLY A 141 -15.64 23.44 10.33
C GLY A 141 -15.13 23.08 8.92
N LEU A 142 -15.99 23.09 7.89
CA LEU A 142 -15.54 22.93 6.50
C LEU A 142 -14.68 24.11 6.03
N GLU A 143 -15.02 25.34 6.45
CA GLU A 143 -14.20 26.53 6.18
C GLU A 143 -12.82 26.41 6.83
N GLU A 144 -12.76 25.97 8.10
CA GLU A 144 -11.50 25.76 8.81
C GLU A 144 -10.64 24.68 8.14
N ALA A 145 -11.24 23.54 7.80
CA ALA A 145 -10.53 22.45 7.11
C ALA A 145 -10.01 22.89 5.72
N ALA A 146 -10.81 23.64 4.94
CA ALA A 146 -10.40 24.17 3.65
C ALA A 146 -9.28 25.24 3.76
N ALA A 147 -9.19 25.93 4.89
CA ALA A 147 -8.12 26.88 5.17
C ALA A 147 -6.83 26.19 5.64
N ALA A 148 -6.96 25.06 6.35
CA ALA A 148 -5.83 24.32 6.89
C ALA A 148 -4.95 23.69 5.79
N ASP A 149 -5.55 23.15 4.74
CA ASP A 149 -4.85 22.66 3.55
C ASP A 149 -5.60 23.01 2.25
N PRO A 150 -5.18 24.07 1.54
CA PRO A 150 -5.80 24.46 0.28
C PRO A 150 -5.64 23.45 -0.87
N THR A 151 -4.76 22.45 -0.73
CA THR A 151 -4.55 21.41 -1.75
C THR A 151 -5.47 20.20 -1.55
N TYR A 152 -6.09 20.08 -0.37
CA TYR A 152 -7.11 19.08 -0.11
C TYR A 152 -8.47 19.61 -0.58
N ALA A 153 -8.94 19.14 -1.74
CA ALA A 153 -10.12 19.69 -2.40
C ALA A 153 -11.45 19.42 -1.65
N ASP A 154 -11.58 18.27 -1.00
CA ASP A 154 -12.81 17.81 -0.35
C ASP A 154 -13.50 18.88 0.52
N PRO A 155 -12.84 19.51 1.51
CA PRO A 155 -13.51 20.48 2.38
C PRO A 155 -14.07 21.68 1.61
N VAL A 156 -13.35 22.21 0.61
CA VAL A 156 -13.85 23.36 -0.17
C VAL A 156 -14.96 22.96 -1.13
N CYS A 157 -14.92 21.75 -1.69
CA CYS A 157 -15.99 21.20 -2.51
C CYS A 157 -17.28 20.99 -1.69
N LEU A 158 -17.16 20.39 -0.50
CA LEU A 158 -18.29 20.17 0.41
C LEU A 158 -18.84 21.49 0.96
N LEU A 159 -17.98 22.48 1.23
CA LEU A 159 -18.39 23.83 1.61
C LEU A 159 -19.27 24.49 0.53
N ALA A 160 -18.89 24.37 -0.74
CA ALA A 160 -19.67 24.89 -1.87
C ALA A 160 -21.07 24.27 -1.89
N VAL A 161 -21.15 22.95 -1.71
CA VAL A 161 -22.42 22.22 -1.65
C VAL A 161 -23.27 22.65 -0.45
N ALA A 162 -22.66 22.76 0.74
CA ALA A 162 -23.35 23.18 1.95
C ALA A 162 -24.00 24.56 1.78
N ARG A 163 -23.22 25.54 1.30
CA ARG A 163 -23.69 26.92 1.06
C ARG A 163 -24.80 27.00 0.01
N GLY A 164 -24.66 26.26 -1.09
CA GLY A 164 -25.59 26.32 -2.22
C GLY A 164 -26.86 25.49 -2.06
N ARG A 165 -26.84 24.44 -1.22
CA ARG A 165 -27.94 23.45 -1.15
C ARG A 165 -28.55 23.25 0.22
N PHE A 166 -27.81 23.51 1.30
CA PHE A 166 -28.25 23.18 2.66
C PHE A 166 -28.68 24.42 3.45
N LEU A 167 -28.01 25.56 3.23
CA LEU A 167 -28.39 26.81 3.88
C LEU A 167 -29.77 27.30 3.40
N SER A 168 -30.51 27.94 4.31
CA SER A 168 -31.83 28.52 4.07
C SER A 168 -31.88 29.96 4.61
N PRO A 169 -31.82 30.99 3.74
CA PRO A 169 -31.65 30.92 2.29
C PRO A 169 -30.24 30.42 1.88
N PRO A 170 -30.08 29.90 0.64
CA PRO A 170 -28.76 29.56 0.11
C PRO A 170 -27.82 30.77 0.06
N ASP A 171 -26.55 30.54 0.35
CA ASP A 171 -25.47 31.50 0.13
C ASP A 171 -24.88 31.28 -1.27
N ALA A 172 -25.52 31.86 -2.29
CA ALA A 172 -25.16 31.65 -3.69
C ALA A 172 -23.75 32.21 -4.01
N ASP A 173 -23.41 33.38 -3.49
CA ASP A 173 -22.10 34.00 -3.71
C ASP A 173 -20.99 33.16 -3.07
N GLY A 174 -21.18 32.75 -1.80
CA GLY A 174 -20.20 31.91 -1.11
C GLY A 174 -20.12 30.49 -1.68
N ALA A 175 -21.22 29.95 -2.22
CA ALA A 175 -21.21 28.67 -2.94
C ALA A 175 -20.45 28.77 -4.26
N LYS A 176 -20.59 29.89 -4.98
CA LYS A 176 -19.86 30.15 -6.23
C LYS A 176 -18.36 30.27 -5.98
N GLU A 177 -17.96 31.06 -5.00
CA GLU A 177 -16.55 31.22 -4.63
C GLU A 177 -15.91 29.87 -4.24
N ALA A 178 -16.57 29.11 -3.36
CA ALA A 178 -16.07 27.81 -2.93
C ALA A 178 -16.07 26.79 -4.08
N GLY A 179 -17.07 26.80 -4.95
CA GLY A 179 -17.15 25.90 -6.10
C GLY A 179 -16.06 26.16 -7.14
N GLU A 180 -15.75 27.42 -7.44
CA GLU A 180 -14.63 27.78 -8.32
C GLU A 180 -13.28 27.35 -7.73
N ARG A 181 -13.09 27.53 -6.41
CA ARG A 181 -11.91 27.04 -5.69
C ARG A 181 -11.81 25.51 -5.70
N CYS A 182 -12.93 24.82 -5.50
CA CYS A 182 -13.00 23.37 -5.61
C CYS A 182 -12.53 22.90 -6.99
N LEU A 183 -13.05 23.48 -8.08
CA LEU A 183 -12.64 23.13 -9.44
C LEU A 183 -11.17 23.44 -9.72
N ALA A 184 -10.62 24.49 -9.12
CA ALA A 184 -9.21 24.85 -9.23
C ALA A 184 -8.27 23.92 -8.43
N ALA A 185 -8.80 23.21 -7.41
CA ALA A 185 -8.04 22.28 -6.57
C ALA A 185 -7.90 20.87 -7.17
N ASP A 186 -8.24 20.68 -8.46
CA ASP A 186 -8.18 19.41 -9.19
C ASP A 186 -8.95 18.26 -8.47
N PRO A 187 -10.27 18.42 -8.24
CA PRO A 187 -11.05 17.41 -7.54
C PRO A 187 -11.21 16.17 -8.43
N PRO A 188 -11.64 15.02 -7.86
CA PRO A 188 -11.93 13.83 -8.65
C PRO A 188 -12.81 14.12 -9.88
N ALA A 189 -12.47 13.53 -11.03
CA ALA A 189 -13.07 13.89 -12.32
C ALA A 189 -14.60 13.69 -12.38
N ASP A 190 -15.12 12.77 -11.57
CA ASP A 190 -16.55 12.52 -11.38
C ASP A 190 -17.26 13.62 -10.57
N MET A 191 -16.55 14.36 -9.71
CA MET A 191 -17.08 15.49 -8.94
C MET A 191 -17.19 16.78 -9.77
N VAL A 192 -16.32 16.98 -10.76
CA VAL A 192 -16.30 18.18 -11.63
C VAL A 192 -17.68 18.51 -12.23
N PRO A 193 -18.37 17.61 -12.93
CA PRO A 193 -19.68 17.92 -13.51
C PRO A 193 -20.76 18.16 -12.43
N MET A 194 -20.63 17.58 -11.24
CA MET A 194 -21.57 17.81 -10.13
C MET A 194 -21.46 19.25 -9.60
N ILE A 195 -20.22 19.72 -9.40
CA ILE A 195 -19.97 21.10 -8.94
C ILE A 195 -20.36 22.10 -10.02
N GLN A 196 -19.98 21.87 -11.29
CA GLN A 196 -20.37 22.75 -12.40
C GLN A 196 -21.89 22.87 -12.54
N GLY A 197 -22.60 21.73 -12.54
CA GLY A 197 -24.07 21.73 -12.63
C GLY A 197 -24.74 22.41 -11.43
N MET A 198 -24.12 22.36 -10.25
CA MET A 198 -24.58 23.15 -9.11
C MET A 198 -24.41 24.65 -9.36
N LEU A 199 -23.21 25.07 -9.77
CA LEU A 199 -22.89 26.48 -10.03
C LEU A 199 -23.81 27.10 -11.09
N ASP A 200 -24.14 26.35 -12.14
CA ASP A 200 -25.06 26.79 -13.20
C ASP A 200 -26.51 26.96 -12.72
N SER A 201 -26.85 26.42 -11.55
CA SER A 201 -28.20 26.43 -10.97
C SER A 201 -28.40 27.41 -9.81
N LEU A 202 -27.34 28.10 -9.36
CA LEU A 202 -27.37 29.14 -8.34
C LEU A 202 -27.91 30.45 -8.92
#